data_AF-A0A6N2S5J2-F1
#
_entry.id   AF-A0A6N2S5J2-F1
#
_cell.length_a   1.000
_cell.length_b   1.000
_cell.length_c   1.000
_cell.angle_alpha   90.00
_cell.angle_beta   90.00
_cell.angle_gamma   90.00
#
_symmetry.space_group_name_H-M   'P 1'
#
loop_
_entity.id
_entity.type
_entity.pdbx_description
1 polymer ?
#
loop_
_entity_poly.entity_id
_entity_poly.type
_entity_poly.pdbx_seq_one_letter_code
_entity_poly.pdbx_strand_id
1 'polypeptide(L)'
;MNEAKIWIRTENPVEEVQQYILSLFEEDEEYAGNIRVVVYDPNSKKPNYASHIYDISETAVNVLKEHYGDLNIKLTRQDKLRDPEPLDCIADSLEKIVNVLERLDDTLGCINTRLRIVDNLADDLAECIVDSPGGKRFCITGSVTAYEG
;
A
#
# COMPACT_ATOMS: atom_id res chain seq x y z
N MET A 1 -9.97 27.75 16.58
CA MET A 1 -9.56 28.17 15.23
C MET A 1 -9.02 26.93 14.55
N ASN A 2 -9.57 26.54 13.40
CA ASN A 2 -9.14 25.33 12.70
C ASN A 2 -8.14 25.76 11.64
N GLU A 3 -6.87 25.45 11.88
CA GLU A 3 -5.75 25.95 11.08
C GLU A 3 -5.43 24.99 9.92
N ALA A 4 -5.09 25.55 8.75
CA ALA A 4 -4.71 24.78 7.58
C ALA A 4 -3.42 24.00 7.87
N LYS A 5 -3.37 22.75 7.41
CA LYS A 5 -2.20 21.87 7.56
C LYS A 5 -1.82 21.26 6.24
N ILE A 6 -0.51 21.16 6.00
CA ILE A 6 0.07 20.39 4.91
C ILE A 6 0.73 19.14 5.47
N TRP A 7 0.44 18.00 4.86
CA TRP A 7 1.04 16.72 5.18
C TRP A 7 2.07 16.36 4.11
N ILE A 8 3.27 16.00 4.56
CA ILE A 8 4.38 15.53 3.72
C ILE A 8 4.66 14.08 4.08
N ARG A 9 4.48 13.17 3.13
CA ARG A 9 4.87 11.77 3.24
C ARG A 9 6.30 11.61 2.71
N THR A 10 7.26 11.30 3.58
CA THR A 10 8.66 11.14 3.17
C THR A 10 9.41 10.21 4.11
N GLU A 11 10.42 9.52 3.59
CA GLU A 11 11.37 8.73 4.38
C GLU A 11 12.51 9.58 4.95
N ASN A 12 12.64 10.83 4.48
CA ASN A 12 13.67 11.74 4.93
C ASN A 12 13.46 12.07 6.41
N PRO A 13 14.54 12.17 7.20
CA PRO A 13 14.46 12.61 8.58
C PRO A 13 13.86 14.02 8.65
N VAL A 14 13.20 14.31 9.77
CA VAL A 14 12.50 15.58 10.00
C VAL A 14 13.44 16.77 9.86
N GLU A 15 14.70 16.60 10.26
CA GLU A 15 15.76 17.61 10.19
C GLU A 15 16.10 18.00 8.74
N GLU A 16 16.08 17.05 7.80
CA GLU A 16 16.29 17.35 6.38
C GLU A 16 15.11 18.11 5.79
N VAL A 17 13.88 17.73 6.16
CA VAL A 17 12.67 18.47 5.75
C VAL A 17 12.69 19.89 6.32
N GLN A 18 13.14 20.04 7.57
CA GLN A 18 13.34 21.35 8.23
C GLN A 18 14.33 22.23 7.47
N GLN A 19 15.49 21.69 7.13
CA GLN A 19 16.52 22.41 6.39
C GLN A 19 16.03 22.82 5.01
N TYR A 20 15.29 21.94 4.32
CA TYR A 20 14.74 22.26 3.02
C TYR A 20 13.69 23.40 3.09
N ILE A 21 12.80 23.37 4.09
CA ILE A 21 11.83 24.46 4.26
C ILE A 21 12.54 25.78 4.60
N LEU A 22 13.59 25.74 5.43
CA LEU A 22 14.39 26.92 5.71
C LEU A 22 15.07 27.48 4.46
N SER A 23 15.62 26.63 3.59
CA SER A 23 16.23 27.11 2.35
C SER A 23 15.22 27.79 1.44
N LEU A 24 13.95 27.36 1.43
CA LEU A 24 12.90 28.06 0.71
C LEU A 24 12.72 29.49 1.25
N PHE A 25 12.68 29.68 2.56
CA PHE A 25 12.54 31.01 3.15
C PHE A 25 13.74 31.93 2.89
N GLU A 26 14.94 31.37 2.75
CA GLU A 26 16.13 32.12 2.35
C GLU A 26 16.11 32.54 0.87
N GLU A 27 15.48 31.72 0.01
CA GLU A 27 15.29 32.03 -1.41
C GLU A 27 14.22 33.11 -1.63
N ASP A 28 13.07 32.98 -0.96
CA ASP A 28 11.97 33.94 -1.05
C ASP A 28 11.13 33.96 0.24
N GLU A 29 10.96 35.16 0.82
CA GLU A 29 10.10 35.36 2.00
C GLU A 29 8.62 35.05 1.71
N GLU A 30 8.17 35.09 0.44
CA GLU A 30 6.81 34.73 0.05
C GLU A 30 6.44 33.27 0.37
N TYR A 31 7.43 32.40 0.62
CA TYR A 31 7.19 31.02 1.02
C TYR A 31 6.83 30.88 2.51
N ALA A 32 7.10 31.88 3.34
CA ALA A 32 6.69 31.91 4.74
C ALA A 32 5.20 32.27 4.87
N GLY A 33 4.47 31.58 5.75
CA GLY A 33 3.03 31.79 5.86
C GLY A 33 2.42 31.29 7.16
N ASN A 34 1.24 30.69 7.07
CA ASN A 34 0.42 30.28 8.20
C ASN A 34 -0.09 28.83 8.10
N ILE A 35 0.40 28.06 7.11
CA ILE A 35 0.02 26.67 6.92
C ILE A 35 1.04 25.80 7.64
N ARG A 36 0.56 25.06 8.64
CA ARG A 36 1.40 24.21 9.47
C ARG A 36 1.86 22.98 8.71
N VAL A 37 3.17 22.71 8.72
CA VAL A 37 3.74 21.50 8.12
C VAL A 37 3.70 20.33 9.11
N VAL A 38 3.28 19.16 8.62
CA VAL A 38 3.29 17.88 9.32
C VAL A 38 4.01 16.84 8.47
N VAL A 39 5.03 16.19 9.03
CA VAL A 39 5.81 15.15 8.35
C VAL A 39 5.35 13.77 8.82
N TYR A 40 5.20 12.84 7.88
CA TYR A 40 4.84 11.45 8.11
C TYR A 40 5.84 10.51 7.43
N ASP A 41 6.51 9.71 8.25
CA ASP A 41 7.38 8.62 7.82
C ASP A 41 6.56 7.33 7.60
N PRO A 42 6.48 6.80 6.37
CA PRO A 42 5.72 5.59 6.08
C PRO A 42 6.32 4.31 6.71
N ASN A 43 7.59 4.32 7.08
CA ASN A 43 8.30 3.17 7.65
C ASN A 43 8.30 3.18 9.19
N SER A 44 7.83 4.27 9.80
CA SER A 44 7.77 4.38 11.25
C SER A 44 6.66 3.51 11.84
N LYS A 45 7.03 2.56 12.70
CA LYS A 45 6.10 1.70 13.44
C LYS A 45 5.24 2.46 14.47
N LYS A 46 5.64 3.69 14.79
CA LYS A 46 4.86 4.61 15.62
C LYS A 46 4.49 5.81 14.77
N PRO A 47 3.34 6.45 15.02
CA PRO A 47 3.04 7.74 14.45
C PRO A 47 4.06 8.80 14.95
N ASN A 48 5.25 8.85 14.34
CA ASN A 48 6.20 9.93 14.53
C ASN A 48 5.75 11.10 13.66
N TYR A 49 4.77 11.84 14.16
CA TYR A 49 4.39 13.11 13.55
C TYR A 49 5.24 14.20 14.18
N ALA A 50 6.20 14.73 13.44
CA ALA A 50 6.72 16.06 13.76
C ALA A 50 5.70 17.08 13.27
N SER A 51 5.00 17.69 14.22
CA SER A 51 3.94 18.65 13.97
C SER A 51 4.45 20.05 14.28
N HIS A 52 4.19 21.03 13.40
CA HIS A 52 4.59 22.43 13.56
C HIS A 52 6.10 22.63 13.42
N ILE A 53 6.64 22.10 12.33
CA ILE A 53 8.03 22.31 11.97
C ILE A 53 8.25 23.78 11.56
N TYR A 54 7.44 24.26 10.60
CA TYR A 54 7.39 25.64 10.14
C TYR A 54 5.98 25.94 9.60
N ASP A 55 5.67 27.24 9.49
CA ASP A 55 4.46 27.72 8.85
C ASP A 55 4.81 28.25 7.46
N ILE A 56 4.21 27.65 6.43
CA ILE A 56 4.46 27.98 5.03
C ILE A 56 3.25 28.68 4.39
N SER A 57 3.45 29.34 3.27
CA SER A 57 2.39 29.93 2.46
C SER A 57 1.78 28.93 1.48
N GLU A 58 0.70 29.33 0.80
CA GLU A 58 0.10 28.51 -0.27
C GLU A 58 1.03 28.37 -1.49
N THR A 59 1.90 29.36 -1.76
CA THR A 59 2.83 29.33 -2.89
C THR A 59 3.90 28.26 -2.70
N ALA A 60 4.37 28.07 -1.46
CA ALA A 60 5.33 27.02 -1.11
C ALA A 60 4.79 25.60 -1.34
N VAL A 61 3.46 25.41 -1.35
CA VAL A 61 2.85 24.09 -1.57
C VAL A 61 3.18 23.52 -2.95
N ASN A 62 3.25 24.38 -3.97
CA ASN A 62 3.58 23.94 -5.33
C ASN A 62 5.04 23.51 -5.41
N VAL A 63 5.95 24.23 -4.77
CA VAL A 63 7.38 23.88 -4.69
C VAL A 63 7.56 22.55 -3.95
N LEU A 64 6.84 22.35 -2.84
CA LEU A 64 6.88 21.08 -2.10
C LEU A 64 6.33 19.91 -2.92
N LYS A 65 5.31 20.14 -3.76
CA LYS A 65 4.78 19.14 -4.69
C LYS A 65 5.77 18.78 -5.79
N GLU A 66 6.49 19.76 -6.31
CA GLU A 66 7.55 19.53 -7.29
C GLU A 66 8.70 18.71 -6.67
N HIS A 67 9.04 18.97 -5.41
CA HIS A 67 10.13 18.30 -4.71
C HIS A 67 9.78 16.87 -4.25
N TYR A 68 8.66 16.71 -3.53
CA TYR A 68 8.26 15.42 -2.93
C TYR A 68 7.29 14.61 -3.81
N GLY A 69 6.72 15.21 -4.84
CA GLY A 69 5.68 14.63 -5.68
C GLY A 69 4.26 14.89 -5.18
N ASP A 70 3.34 15.10 -6.11
CA ASP A 70 1.92 15.43 -5.83
C ASP A 70 1.23 14.44 -4.89
N LEU A 71 1.52 13.14 -5.04
CA LEU A 71 0.90 12.08 -4.24
C LEU A 71 1.39 12.04 -2.79
N ASN A 72 2.53 12.67 -2.51
CA ASN A 72 3.14 12.70 -1.19
C ASN A 72 2.79 13.97 -0.41
N ILE A 73 2.08 14.92 -1.04
CA ILE A 73 1.67 16.18 -0.44
C ILE A 73 0.15 16.24 -0.33
N LYS A 74 -0.37 16.45 0.89
CA LYS A 74 -1.81 16.65 1.12
C LYS A 74 -2.07 17.93 1.89
N LEU A 75 -2.69 18.91 1.23
CA LEU A 75 -3.19 20.11 1.88
C LEU A 75 -4.59 19.83 2.47
N THR A 76 -4.69 19.90 3.79
CA THR A 76 -5.97 19.81 4.51
C THR A 76 -6.38 21.20 4.96
N ARG A 77 -7.33 21.80 4.24
CA ARG A 77 -8.12 22.93 4.73
C ARG A 77 -9.38 22.34 5.35
N GLN A 78 -9.57 22.54 6.65
CA GLN A 78 -10.88 22.27 7.23
C GLN A 78 -11.79 23.46 6.86
N ASP A 79 -12.20 23.50 5.60
CA ASP A 79 -13.37 24.29 5.24
C ASP A 79 -14.51 23.76 6.10
N LYS A 80 -15.07 24.62 6.94
CA LYS A 80 -16.34 24.36 7.62
C LYS A 80 -17.47 24.35 6.58
N LEU A 81 -17.38 23.51 5.54
CA LEU A 81 -18.44 23.33 4.53
C LEU A 81 -18.16 22.15 3.56
N ARG A 82 -17.54 21.06 4.03
CA ARG A 82 -18.03 19.76 3.58
C ARG A 82 -18.94 19.28 4.67
N ASP A 83 -20.23 19.13 4.35
CA ASP A 83 -21.09 18.25 5.14
C ASP A 83 -20.28 16.99 5.42
N PRO A 84 -20.21 16.52 6.69
CA PRO A 84 -19.67 15.20 6.93
C PRO A 84 -20.41 14.26 5.96
N GLU A 85 -19.66 13.50 5.15
CA GLU A 85 -20.30 12.43 4.38
C GLU A 85 -21.21 11.70 5.37
N PRO A 86 -22.52 11.52 5.03
CA PRO A 86 -23.47 10.91 5.94
C PRO A 86 -22.81 9.65 6.49
N LEU A 87 -22.86 9.45 7.82
CA LEU A 87 -22.25 8.27 8.45
C LEU A 87 -22.70 6.97 7.76
N ASP A 88 -23.88 6.99 7.15
CA ASP A 88 -24.44 5.95 6.29
C ASP A 88 -23.57 5.66 5.04
N CYS A 89 -23.02 6.67 4.35
CA CYS A 89 -22.12 6.47 3.21
C CYS A 89 -20.78 5.84 3.62
N ILE A 90 -20.31 6.13 4.84
CA ILE A 90 -19.11 5.50 5.40
C ILE A 90 -19.42 4.05 5.79
N ALA A 91 -20.57 3.80 6.42
CA ALA A 91 -21.02 2.46 6.77
C ALA A 91 -21.16 1.56 5.52
N ASP A 92 -21.79 2.06 4.46
CA ASP A 92 -21.93 1.35 3.18
C ASP A 92 -20.57 1.04 2.54
N SER A 93 -19.61 1.97 2.66
CA SER A 93 -18.25 1.79 2.14
C SER A 93 -17.49 0.74 2.94
N LEU A 94 -17.63 0.73 4.27
CA LEU A 94 -17.03 -0.27 5.15
C LEU A 94 -17.64 -1.65 4.93
N GLU A 95 -18.95 -1.75 4.75
CA GLU A 95 -19.64 -3.01 4.43
C GLU A 95 -19.15 -3.59 3.10
N LYS A 96 -18.98 -2.75 2.06
CA LYS A 96 -18.39 -3.19 0.79
C LYS A 96 -16.97 -3.70 0.95
N ILE A 97 -16.15 -3.05 1.78
CA ILE A 97 -14.78 -3.50 2.06
C ILE A 97 -14.80 -4.86 2.77
N VAL A 98 -15.64 -5.04 3.79
CA VAL A 98 -15.78 -6.32 4.52
C VAL A 98 -16.21 -7.43 3.55
N ASN A 99 -17.21 -7.19 2.71
CA ASN A 99 -17.67 -8.17 1.71
C ASN A 99 -16.57 -8.56 0.72
N VAL A 100 -15.70 -7.63 0.31
CA VAL A 100 -14.56 -7.93 -0.57
C VAL A 100 -13.50 -8.76 0.17
N LEU A 101 -13.26 -8.47 1.45
CA LEU A 101 -12.30 -9.22 2.27
C LEU A 101 -12.76 -10.67 2.50
N GLU A 102 -14.03 -10.90 2.79
CA GLU A 102 -14.59 -12.26 2.93
C GLU A 102 -14.43 -13.06 1.62
N ARG A 103 -14.73 -12.45 0.48
CA ARG A 103 -14.56 -13.11 -0.83
C ARG A 103 -13.09 -13.42 -1.15
N LEU A 104 -12.16 -12.57 -0.70
CA LEU A 104 -10.73 -12.83 -0.84
C LEU A 104 -10.29 -14.01 0.04
N ASP A 105 -10.78 -14.10 1.27
CA ASP A 105 -10.50 -15.22 2.17
C ASP A 105 -11.00 -16.56 1.58
N ASP A 106 -12.24 -16.60 1.09
CA ASP A 106 -12.80 -17.77 0.41
C ASP A 106 -11.97 -18.17 -0.82
N THR A 107 -11.54 -17.19 -1.61
CA THR A 107 -10.73 -17.43 -2.81
C THR A 107 -9.36 -17.99 -2.44
N LEU A 108 -8.71 -17.45 -1.40
CA LEU A 108 -7.44 -17.95 -0.89
C LEU A 108 -7.57 -19.36 -0.31
N GLY A 109 -8.67 -19.65 0.41
CA GLY A 109 -8.99 -20.99 0.87
C GLY A 109 -9.15 -22.00 -0.29
N CYS A 110 -9.81 -21.59 -1.36
CA CYS A 110 -9.93 -22.40 -2.58
C CYS A 110 -8.58 -22.64 -3.26
N ILE A 111 -7.70 -21.64 -3.33
CA ILE A 111 -6.35 -21.80 -3.88
C ILE A 111 -5.54 -22.75 -3.01
N ASN A 112 -5.59 -22.60 -1.69
CA ASN A 112 -4.85 -23.44 -0.75
C ASN A 112 -5.27 -24.91 -0.85
N THR A 113 -6.57 -25.19 -0.95
CA THR A 113 -7.06 -26.57 -1.15
C THR A 113 -6.61 -27.17 -2.48
N ARG A 114 -6.60 -26.38 -3.57
CA ARG A 114 -6.09 -26.82 -4.87
C ARG A 114 -4.59 -27.09 -4.86
N LEU A 115 -3.80 -26.22 -4.23
CA LEU A 115 -2.36 -26.44 -4.08
C LEU A 115 -2.07 -27.73 -3.30
N ARG A 116 -2.81 -27.99 -2.21
CA ARG A 116 -2.68 -29.25 -1.46
C ARG A 116 -2.99 -30.48 -2.31
N ILE A 117 -3.96 -30.41 -3.23
CA ILE A 117 -4.25 -31.51 -4.16
C ILE A 117 -3.08 -31.73 -5.13
N VAL A 118 -2.48 -30.64 -5.63
CA VAL A 118 -1.32 -30.72 -6.53
C VAL A 118 -0.11 -31.31 -5.82
N ASP A 119 0.16 -30.89 -4.58
CA ASP A 119 1.26 -31.43 -3.78
C ASP A 119 1.09 -32.93 -3.54
N ASN A 120 -0.11 -33.36 -3.11
CA ASN A 120 -0.40 -34.78 -2.94
C ASN A 120 -0.24 -35.58 -4.25
N LEU A 121 -0.70 -35.02 -5.39
CA LEU A 121 -0.55 -35.69 -6.69
C LEU A 121 0.92 -35.75 -7.13
N ALA A 122 1.72 -34.73 -6.81
CA ALA A 122 3.16 -34.72 -7.08
C ALA A 122 3.90 -35.76 -6.23
N ASP A 123 3.50 -35.95 -4.98
CA ASP A 123 4.02 -37.01 -4.10
C ASP A 123 3.68 -38.40 -4.65
N ASP A 124 2.41 -38.65 -5.02
CA ASP A 124 1.99 -39.91 -5.65
C ASP A 124 2.74 -40.17 -6.97
N LEU A 125 2.99 -39.12 -7.76
CA LEU A 125 3.76 -39.20 -9.00
C LEU A 125 5.24 -39.53 -8.75
N ALA A 126 5.82 -38.97 -7.69
CA ALA A 126 7.20 -39.24 -7.31
C ALA A 126 7.42 -40.70 -6.90
N GLU A 127 6.44 -41.31 -6.23
CA GLU A 127 6.46 -42.75 -5.91
C GLU A 127 6.43 -43.66 -7.16
N CYS A 128 5.85 -43.18 -8.27
CA CYS A 128 5.79 -43.90 -9.53
C CYS A 128 7.07 -43.80 -10.38
N ILE A 129 8.08 -43.04 -9.94
CA ILE A 129 9.37 -42.89 -10.60
C ILE A 129 10.35 -43.92 -10.01
N VAL A 130 10.84 -44.83 -10.85
CA VAL A 130 11.83 -45.84 -10.48
C VAL A 130 13.16 -45.54 -11.15
N ASP A 131 14.24 -45.54 -10.36
CA ASP A 131 15.59 -45.43 -10.88
C ASP A 131 15.98 -46.70 -11.65
N SER A 132 16.46 -46.54 -12.88
CA SER A 132 16.88 -47.63 -13.74
C SER A 132 18.26 -47.37 -14.33
N PRO A 133 19.04 -48.41 -14.69
CA PRO A 133 20.39 -48.24 -15.27
C PRO A 133 20.47 -47.37 -16.53
N GLY A 134 19.35 -47.08 -17.20
CA GLY A 134 19.26 -46.19 -18.36
C GLY A 134 18.67 -44.80 -18.10
N GLY A 135 18.43 -44.43 -16.82
CA GLY A 135 17.76 -43.19 -16.41
C GLY A 135 16.47 -43.43 -15.62
N LYS A 136 15.81 -42.34 -15.19
CA LYS A 136 14.52 -42.39 -14.46
C LYS A 136 13.40 -42.90 -15.37
N ARG A 137 12.66 -43.92 -14.94
CA ARG A 137 11.49 -44.46 -15.67
C ARG A 137 10.21 -44.20 -14.87
N PHE A 138 9.13 -43.88 -15.57
CA PHE A 138 7.80 -43.69 -14.97
C PHE A 138 6.92 -44.92 -15.29
N CYS A 139 6.33 -45.54 -14.27
CA CYS A 139 5.50 -46.74 -14.42
C CYS A 139 4.01 -46.38 -14.28
N ILE A 140 3.25 -46.45 -15.37
CA ILE A 140 1.78 -46.37 -15.33
C ILE A 140 1.24 -47.79 -15.11
N THR A 141 0.62 -48.06 -13.97
CA THR A 141 -0.07 -49.34 -13.72
C THR A 141 -1.57 -49.17 -13.97
N GLY A 142 -2.07 -49.77 -15.06
CA GLY A 142 -3.48 -49.70 -15.44
C GLY A 142 -3.73 -50.38 -16.80
N SER A 143 -4.96 -50.85 -17.03
CA SER A 143 -5.36 -51.43 -18.32
C SER A 143 -5.46 -50.33 -19.37
N VAL A 144 -4.46 -50.24 -20.26
CA VAL A 144 -4.49 -49.34 -21.41
C VAL A 144 -5.42 -49.94 -22.46
N THR A 145 -6.66 -49.44 -22.54
CA THR A 145 -7.52 -49.69 -23.70
C THR A 145 -7.02 -48.82 -24.85
N ALA A 146 -6.25 -49.41 -25.75
CA ALA A 146 -5.92 -48.79 -27.03
C ALA A 146 -7.18 -48.82 -27.92
N TYR A 147 -7.71 -47.66 -28.27
CA TYR A 147 -8.68 -47.56 -29.35
C TYR A 147 -7.91 -47.51 -30.67
N GLU A 148 -7.96 -48.60 -31.44
CA GLU A 148 -7.55 -48.59 -32.84
C GLU A 148 -8.58 -47.80 -33.65
N GLY A 149 -8.11 -46.88 -34.49
CA GLY A 149 -8.93 -46.00 -35.33
C GLY A 149 -9.47 -46.66 -36.59
#